data_AF-A0A8T1VTZ3-F1
#
_entry.id   AF-A0A8T1VTZ3-F1
#
_cell.length_a   1.000
_cell.length_b   1.000
_cell.length_c   1.000
_cell.angle_alpha   90.00
_cell.angle_beta   90.00
_cell.angle_gamma   90.00
#
_symmetry.space_group_name_H-M   'P 1'
#
loop_
_entity.id
_entity.type
_entity.pdbx_description
1 polymer ?
#
loop_
_entity_poly.entity_id
_entity_poly.type
_entity_poly.pdbx_seq_one_letter_code
_entity_poly.pdbx_strand_id
1 'polypeptide(L)'
;MWSTTHFLLTMVSHLVWLLLGLSPVLASPPDKAFLPLRQTANDHHFTVASDDWSCSPDQVAVTDTADPFYRWVAALGARAPRFEGHHDYLCDDSLKNYQTWENCVPITTRFGAKECAGADRTALLTETGRAPCQASVLHMLLVDVYTELQRAGGEPALVFGTLLGAVRDGGIIPFTEDVDVAYQLQDDPMPIVTRRLQARGYHVFMDSISRVCVAPTHPLAGRLYDPTLAAPIESCTGPYLDLYRMEPDPEVGGHWNIEHTQRWNDSIPGEKLLPYSKVPLNGVDYDTVADPADFLMQEYGASYLRPMRDGRRSGEYI
;
A
#
# COMPACT_ATOMS: atom_id res chain seq x y z
N MET A 1 -30.89 45.03 -39.33
CA MET A 1 -32.28 45.42 -39.68
C MET A 1 -33.21 44.27 -39.30
N TRP A 2 -34.53 44.47 -39.25
CA TRP A 2 -35.52 43.43 -38.91
C TRP A 2 -35.66 42.41 -40.08
N SER A 3 -36.41 41.29 -40.02
CA SER A 3 -37.54 40.93 -39.14
C SER A 3 -37.90 39.42 -39.22
N THR A 4 -38.45 38.83 -38.13
CA THR A 4 -39.55 37.80 -38.03
C THR A 4 -39.53 36.50 -38.90
N THR A 5 -40.10 35.33 -38.56
CA THR A 5 -41.06 34.84 -37.50
C THR A 5 -40.90 33.30 -37.38
N HIS A 6 -41.03 32.64 -36.20
CA HIS A 6 -42.18 31.82 -35.70
C HIS A 6 -42.65 30.62 -36.58
N PHE A 7 -43.12 29.44 -36.08
CA PHE A 7 -43.38 28.93 -34.72
C PHE A 7 -43.58 27.37 -34.65
N LEU A 8 -43.31 26.78 -33.47
CA LEU A 8 -44.03 25.65 -32.80
C LEU A 8 -44.04 24.16 -33.26
N LEU A 9 -44.46 23.35 -32.28
CA LEU A 9 -44.64 21.89 -32.10
C LEU A 9 -45.66 21.23 -33.11
N THR A 10 -45.89 19.91 -33.21
CA THR A 10 -45.99 18.87 -32.16
C THR A 10 -45.84 17.41 -32.66
N MET A 11 -45.69 16.51 -31.68
CA MET A 11 -45.52 15.04 -31.64
C MET A 11 -46.69 14.16 -32.20
N VAL A 12 -46.45 12.83 -32.27
CA VAL A 12 -47.39 11.66 -32.25
C VAL A 12 -47.60 10.86 -33.57
N SER A 13 -47.05 9.63 -33.60
CA SER A 13 -47.61 8.28 -33.93
C SER A 13 -48.74 8.07 -34.98
N HIS A 14 -48.95 6.93 -35.66
CA HIS A 14 -48.40 5.55 -35.58
C HIS A 14 -48.84 4.65 -36.78
N LEU A 15 -48.34 3.39 -36.85
CA LEU A 15 -48.88 2.21 -37.62
C LEU A 15 -48.89 2.29 -39.18
N VAL A 16 -48.87 1.18 -39.96
CA VAL A 16 -48.42 -0.23 -39.80
C VAL A 16 -48.34 -0.91 -41.19
N TRP A 17 -47.52 -1.96 -41.37
CA TRP A 17 -47.74 -3.20 -42.17
C TRP A 17 -46.55 -4.15 -41.80
N LEU A 18 -46.74 -5.32 -41.14
CA LEU A 18 -47.16 -6.63 -41.70
C LEU A 18 -46.16 -7.16 -42.75
N LEU A 19 -45.52 -8.35 -42.68
CA LEU A 19 -45.47 -9.54 -41.79
C LEU A 19 -44.03 -10.18 -41.93
N LEU A 20 -43.59 -11.35 -41.44
CA LEU A 20 -44.14 -12.55 -40.76
C LEU A 20 -42.97 -13.31 -40.05
N GLY A 21 -43.18 -14.07 -38.96
CA GLY A 21 -42.21 -15.07 -38.45
C GLY A 21 -42.35 -15.45 -36.96
N LEU A 22 -42.49 -16.74 -36.66
CA LEU A 22 -42.56 -17.34 -35.30
C LEU A 22 -41.18 -17.95 -34.94
N SER A 23 -40.78 -18.24 -33.69
CA SER A 23 -41.49 -18.48 -32.42
C SER A 23 -40.61 -18.11 -31.20
N PRO A 24 -41.11 -18.10 -29.95
CA PRO A 24 -40.37 -17.59 -28.78
C PRO A 24 -39.48 -18.63 -28.07
N VAL A 25 -38.43 -18.15 -27.41
CA VAL A 25 -37.69 -18.87 -26.35
C VAL A 25 -37.97 -18.17 -25.03
N LEU A 26 -38.42 -18.91 -24.02
CA LEU A 26 -38.67 -18.41 -22.66
C LEU A 26 -37.56 -18.87 -21.70
N ALA A 27 -37.40 -18.12 -20.61
CA ALA A 27 -36.23 -18.18 -19.74
C ALA A 27 -36.12 -19.44 -18.85
N SER A 28 -34.88 -19.74 -18.43
CA SER A 28 -34.54 -20.41 -17.17
C SER A 28 -33.16 -19.92 -16.70
N PRO A 29 -32.91 -19.86 -15.38
CA PRO A 29 -31.65 -19.36 -14.82
C PRO A 29 -30.51 -20.40 -14.88
N PRO A 30 -29.24 -20.00 -14.69
CA PRO A 30 -28.14 -20.95 -14.52
C PRO A 30 -28.22 -21.66 -13.15
N ASP A 31 -28.28 -22.99 -13.18
CA ASP A 31 -28.39 -23.83 -11.98
C ASP A 31 -27.09 -23.89 -11.15
N LYS A 32 -27.27 -24.04 -9.83
CA LYS A 32 -26.16 -24.32 -8.90
C LYS A 32 -25.77 -25.80 -8.97
N ALA A 33 -24.74 -26.12 -9.75
CA ALA A 33 -24.22 -27.49 -9.90
C ALA A 33 -22.69 -27.60 -9.69
N PHE A 34 -22.17 -27.09 -8.57
CA PHE A 34 -20.84 -27.46 -8.09
C PHE A 34 -20.86 -28.90 -7.60
N LEU A 35 -20.47 -29.86 -8.46
CA LEU A 35 -20.14 -31.22 -8.05
C LEU A 35 -18.66 -31.30 -7.66
N PRO A 36 -18.31 -31.90 -6.51
CA PRO A 36 -16.93 -31.95 -6.06
C PRO A 36 -16.11 -32.92 -6.92
N LEU A 37 -15.02 -32.42 -7.51
CA LEU A 37 -13.94 -33.27 -8.00
C LEU A 37 -13.35 -34.02 -6.80
N ARG A 38 -13.46 -35.36 -6.82
CA ARG A 38 -12.83 -36.22 -5.82
C ARG A 38 -11.33 -35.98 -5.81
N GLN A 39 -10.81 -35.41 -4.72
CA GLN A 39 -9.41 -35.59 -4.37
C GLN A 39 -9.17 -37.09 -4.14
N THR A 40 -8.42 -37.71 -5.04
CA THR A 40 -7.84 -39.04 -4.80
C THR A 40 -6.68 -38.85 -3.84
N ALA A 41 -6.95 -39.01 -2.54
CA ALA A 41 -5.95 -38.90 -1.49
C ALA A 41 -4.84 -39.95 -1.68
N ASN A 42 -3.74 -39.57 -2.33
CA ASN A 42 -2.50 -40.33 -2.41
C ASN A 42 -1.29 -39.47 -2.83
N ASP A 43 -1.31 -38.16 -2.55
CA ASP A 43 -0.08 -37.38 -2.51
C ASP A 43 0.71 -37.77 -1.26
N HIS A 44 1.99 -38.08 -1.44
CA HIS A 44 2.82 -38.63 -0.39
C HIS A 44 3.07 -37.60 0.71
N HIS A 45 2.49 -37.83 1.89
CA HIS A 45 2.87 -37.13 3.11
C HIS A 45 4.38 -37.30 3.34
N PHE A 46 5.14 -36.23 3.11
CA PHE A 46 6.58 -36.19 3.33
C PHE A 46 6.86 -36.03 4.83
N THR A 47 6.58 -37.08 5.60
CA THR A 47 6.96 -37.15 7.02
C THR A 47 8.46 -37.42 7.15
N VAL A 48 9.27 -36.45 6.73
CA VAL A 48 10.65 -36.30 7.19
C VAL A 48 10.59 -35.93 8.67
N ALA A 49 11.51 -36.46 9.47
CA ALA A 49 11.60 -36.10 10.88
C ALA A 49 11.94 -34.60 11.01
N SER A 50 11.06 -33.86 11.68
CA SER A 50 11.14 -32.40 11.84
C SER A 50 12.15 -32.02 12.94
N ASP A 51 13.42 -32.29 12.69
CA ASP A 51 14.55 -31.76 13.45
C ASP A 51 15.52 -31.08 12.45
N ASP A 52 15.87 -29.82 12.71
CA ASP A 52 16.88 -29.01 11.99
C ASP A 52 16.69 -28.67 10.48
N TRP A 53 15.50 -28.84 9.85
CA TRP A 53 15.32 -28.21 8.52
C TRP A 53 15.26 -26.68 8.64
N SER A 54 15.97 -26.02 7.73
CA SER A 54 16.05 -24.57 7.66
C SER A 54 16.50 -24.10 6.29
N CYS A 55 16.12 -22.89 5.92
CA CYS A 55 16.51 -22.26 4.67
C CYS A 55 16.86 -20.78 4.88
N SER A 56 17.49 -20.18 3.88
CA SER A 56 17.69 -18.74 3.78
C SER A 56 17.42 -18.30 2.34
N PRO A 57 16.69 -17.20 2.11
CA PRO A 57 16.42 -16.70 0.77
C PRO A 57 17.66 -16.00 0.18
N ASP A 58 17.75 -15.96 -1.15
CA ASP A 58 18.77 -15.17 -1.84
C ASP A 58 18.53 -13.67 -1.61
N GLN A 59 19.36 -13.09 -0.74
CA GLN A 59 19.34 -11.68 -0.34
C GLN A 59 19.75 -10.78 -1.52
N VAL A 60 18.99 -9.72 -1.80
CA VAL A 60 19.32 -8.81 -2.90
C VAL A 60 20.58 -7.99 -2.62
N ALA A 61 21.35 -7.69 -3.66
CA ALA A 61 22.54 -6.86 -3.55
C ALA A 61 22.19 -5.39 -3.26
N VAL A 62 22.89 -4.78 -2.30
CA VAL A 62 22.77 -3.34 -2.03
C VAL A 62 23.44 -2.54 -3.15
N THR A 63 22.63 -2.03 -4.07
CA THR A 63 23.08 -1.32 -5.28
C THR A 63 23.11 0.20 -5.12
N ASP A 64 22.14 0.78 -4.41
CA ASP A 64 21.99 2.24 -4.25
C ASP A 64 22.97 2.83 -3.22
N THR A 65 24.26 2.78 -3.55
CA THR A 65 25.34 3.30 -2.69
C THR A 65 25.52 4.83 -2.77
N ALA A 66 24.66 5.51 -3.55
CA ALA A 66 24.55 6.97 -3.51
C ALA A 66 23.88 7.42 -2.20
N ASP A 67 22.81 6.73 -1.78
CA ASP A 67 22.13 6.94 -0.51
C ASP A 67 23.06 6.63 0.69
N PRO A 68 23.30 7.59 1.61
CA PRO A 68 24.05 7.36 2.83
C PRO A 68 23.51 6.19 3.68
N PHE A 69 22.20 5.98 3.73
CA PHE A 69 21.59 4.87 4.48
C PHE A 69 22.04 3.52 3.92
N TYR A 70 21.91 3.31 2.62
CA TYR A 70 22.30 2.05 1.99
C TYR A 70 23.80 1.79 1.98
N ARG A 71 24.66 2.83 2.00
CA ARG A 71 26.10 2.64 2.29
C ARG A 71 26.33 2.01 3.66
N TRP A 72 25.59 2.42 4.69
CA TRP A 72 25.67 1.79 6.01
C TRP A 72 25.06 0.39 6.01
N VAL A 73 23.93 0.15 5.33
CA VAL A 73 23.35 -1.20 5.16
C VAL A 73 24.35 -2.17 4.52
N ALA A 74 25.05 -1.75 3.47
CA ALA A 74 26.11 -2.56 2.84
C ALA A 74 27.28 -2.82 3.79
N ALA A 75 27.75 -1.80 4.51
CA ALA A 75 28.83 -1.93 5.51
C ALA A 75 28.45 -2.79 6.73
N LEU A 76 27.14 -2.96 6.99
CA LEU A 76 26.60 -3.71 8.11
C LEU A 76 26.83 -5.23 7.97
N GLY A 77 26.97 -5.73 6.73
CA GLY A 77 27.11 -7.16 6.44
C GLY A 77 25.97 -8.03 7.01
N ALA A 78 24.76 -7.47 7.12
CA ALA A 78 23.61 -8.15 7.67
C ALA A 78 23.25 -9.36 6.79
N ARG A 79 23.22 -10.56 7.39
CA ARG A 79 22.94 -11.81 6.67
C ARG A 79 21.46 -11.93 6.32
N ALA A 80 21.16 -12.76 5.33
CA ALA A 80 19.81 -13.28 5.11
C ALA A 80 19.24 -13.90 6.41
N PRO A 81 17.92 -13.85 6.64
CA PRO A 81 17.28 -14.59 7.74
C PRO A 81 17.47 -16.10 7.55
N ARG A 82 17.53 -16.84 8.66
CA ARG A 82 17.36 -18.30 8.67
C ARG A 82 15.92 -18.57 9.07
N PHE A 83 15.13 -19.12 8.15
CA PHE A 83 13.77 -19.57 8.42
C PHE A 83 13.78 -21.05 8.79
N GLU A 84 12.93 -21.40 9.75
CA GLU A 84 12.87 -22.68 10.45
C GLU A 84 11.40 -22.96 10.80
N GLY A 85 11.00 -24.23 10.80
CA GLY A 85 9.63 -24.61 11.14
C GLY A 85 8.60 -23.88 10.28
N HIS A 86 7.59 -23.28 10.93
CA HIS A 86 6.43 -22.65 10.27
C HIS A 86 6.74 -21.40 9.42
N HIS A 87 7.98 -20.90 9.40
CA HIS A 87 8.41 -19.79 8.54
C HIS A 87 9.16 -20.22 7.27
N ASP A 88 9.43 -21.52 7.08
CA ASP A 88 10.30 -22.04 6.02
C ASP A 88 9.82 -21.74 4.58
N TYR A 89 8.51 -21.61 4.39
CA TYR A 89 7.87 -21.19 3.14
C TYR A 89 8.37 -19.83 2.60
N LEU A 90 8.93 -18.96 3.45
CA LEU A 90 9.51 -17.66 3.06
C LEU A 90 10.79 -17.78 2.19
N CYS A 91 11.24 -19.01 1.94
CA CYS A 91 12.28 -19.34 0.96
C CYS A 91 11.74 -19.83 -0.40
N ASP A 92 10.43 -20.00 -0.57
CA ASP A 92 9.87 -20.38 -1.87
C ASP A 92 9.81 -19.17 -2.80
N ASP A 93 10.74 -19.15 -3.76
CA ASP A 93 10.85 -18.15 -4.82
C ASP A 93 9.58 -18.00 -5.67
N SER A 94 8.67 -18.99 -5.67
CA SER A 94 7.37 -18.89 -6.35
C SER A 94 6.47 -17.82 -5.70
N LEU A 95 6.48 -17.72 -4.36
CA LEU A 95 5.62 -16.83 -3.57
C LEU A 95 5.91 -15.35 -3.82
N LYS A 96 7.10 -15.00 -4.31
CA LYS A 96 7.50 -13.63 -4.69
C LYS A 96 6.56 -12.94 -5.69
N ASN A 97 5.72 -13.72 -6.40
CA ASN A 97 4.77 -13.26 -7.41
C ASN A 97 3.29 -13.38 -6.98
N TYR A 98 2.99 -13.98 -5.83
CA TYR A 98 1.63 -14.07 -5.31
C TYR A 98 1.22 -12.71 -4.71
N GLN A 99 -0.09 -12.45 -4.63
CA GLN A 99 -0.61 -11.17 -4.14
C GLN A 99 -1.13 -11.33 -2.71
N THR A 100 -0.25 -11.71 -1.78
CA THR A 100 -0.62 -12.07 -0.41
C THR A 100 0.38 -11.51 0.61
N TRP A 101 -0.13 -11.23 1.81
CA TRP A 101 0.65 -10.83 3.00
C TRP A 101 1.75 -11.84 3.38
N GLU A 102 1.60 -13.09 2.94
CA GLU A 102 2.45 -14.23 3.29
C GLU A 102 3.93 -13.99 2.93
N ASN A 103 4.23 -13.29 1.84
CA ASN A 103 5.62 -12.99 1.43
C ASN A 103 6.17 -11.68 2.06
N CYS A 104 5.57 -11.19 3.14
CA CYS A 104 6.16 -10.18 4.03
C CYS A 104 7.02 -10.84 5.12
N VAL A 105 8.09 -10.18 5.57
CA VAL A 105 8.86 -10.63 6.73
C VAL A 105 8.05 -10.43 8.02
N PRO A 106 7.99 -11.42 8.93
CA PRO A 106 7.46 -11.22 10.28
C PRO A 106 8.38 -10.29 11.08
N ILE A 107 7.90 -9.10 11.48
CA ILE A 107 8.70 -8.09 12.18
C ILE A 107 7.98 -7.69 13.47
N THR A 108 8.55 -8.04 14.63
CA THR A 108 8.12 -7.46 15.90
C THR A 108 8.66 -6.04 16.01
N THR A 109 7.76 -5.09 16.20
CA THR A 109 8.06 -3.67 16.40
C THR A 109 7.75 -3.23 17.83
N ARG A 110 8.15 -2.01 18.17
CA ARG A 110 7.61 -1.27 19.32
C ARG A 110 6.86 -0.03 18.84
N PHE A 111 5.85 0.34 19.61
CA PHE A 111 5.15 1.63 19.54
C PHE A 111 5.53 2.49 20.75
N GLY A 112 5.28 3.79 20.70
CA GLY A 112 5.46 4.66 21.87
C GLY A 112 5.59 6.14 21.50
N ALA A 113 4.66 6.96 21.99
CA ALA A 113 4.56 8.38 21.62
C ALA A 113 5.73 9.27 22.09
N LYS A 114 6.69 8.73 22.88
CA LYS A 114 7.94 9.41 23.25
C LYS A 114 9.17 8.64 22.79
N GLU A 115 9.09 7.31 22.84
CA GLU A 115 10.15 6.34 22.57
C GLU A 115 10.40 6.15 21.06
N CYS A 116 9.44 6.56 20.24
CA CYS A 116 9.46 6.49 18.78
C CYS A 116 9.08 7.82 18.08
N ALA A 117 9.01 8.93 18.84
CA ALA A 117 8.81 10.26 18.25
C ALA A 117 10.01 10.66 17.38
N GLY A 118 9.75 11.06 16.13
CA GLY A 118 10.81 11.39 15.15
C GLY A 118 11.71 10.21 14.77
N ALA A 119 11.27 8.97 14.98
CA ALA A 119 12.04 7.80 14.60
C ALA A 119 12.16 7.67 13.07
N ASP A 120 13.36 7.43 12.58
CA ASP A 120 13.68 7.31 11.16
C ASP A 120 14.28 5.94 10.80
N ARG A 121 14.57 5.72 9.52
CA ARG A 121 15.17 4.47 9.04
C ARG A 121 16.61 4.23 9.53
N THR A 122 17.36 5.28 9.92
CA THR A 122 18.75 5.13 10.39
C THR A 122 18.85 4.41 11.73
N ALA A 123 17.81 4.50 12.57
CA ALA A 123 17.72 3.77 13.83
C ALA A 123 17.81 2.24 13.64
N LEU A 124 17.36 1.69 12.49
CA LEU A 124 17.45 0.26 12.15
C LEU A 124 18.90 -0.26 12.03
N LEU A 125 19.86 0.66 11.85
CA LEU A 125 21.29 0.34 11.75
C LEU A 125 21.93 0.28 13.14
N THR A 126 21.57 1.23 14.01
CA THR A 126 22.21 1.50 15.29
C THR A 126 21.57 0.79 16.49
N GLU A 127 20.26 0.51 16.44
CA GLU A 127 19.57 -0.17 17.53
C GLU A 127 19.76 -1.69 17.44
N THR A 128 20.34 -2.29 18.49
CA THR A 128 20.54 -3.74 18.61
C THR A 128 20.02 -4.23 19.96
N GLY A 129 19.38 -5.39 20.00
CA GLY A 129 18.89 -6.02 21.24
C GLY A 129 17.54 -5.51 21.75
N ARG A 130 16.78 -4.78 20.92
CA ARG A 130 15.38 -4.42 21.15
C ARG A 130 14.64 -4.33 19.82
N ALA A 131 13.34 -4.63 19.82
CA ALA A 131 12.46 -4.46 18.66
C ALA A 131 12.49 -2.99 18.17
N PRO A 132 12.65 -2.72 16.85
CA PRO A 132 12.71 -1.37 16.32
C PRO A 132 11.36 -0.64 16.44
N CYS A 133 11.38 0.70 16.41
CA CYS A 133 10.14 1.47 16.26
C CYS A 133 9.43 1.10 14.96
N GLN A 134 8.09 0.92 14.99
CA GLN A 134 7.30 0.74 13.76
C GLN A 134 7.59 1.88 12.76
N ALA A 135 7.56 3.13 13.24
CA ALA A 135 7.90 4.33 12.49
C ALA A 135 9.27 4.27 11.77
N SER A 136 10.27 3.58 12.31
CA SER A 136 11.57 3.41 11.63
C SER A 136 11.51 2.50 10.42
N VAL A 137 10.70 1.43 10.47
CA VAL A 137 10.50 0.52 9.34
C VAL A 137 9.59 1.16 8.29
N LEU A 138 8.54 1.85 8.74
CA LEU A 138 7.64 2.64 7.90
C LEU A 138 8.39 3.78 7.18
N HIS A 139 9.34 4.46 7.85
CA HIS A 139 10.18 5.49 7.22
C HIS A 139 11.12 4.91 6.15
N MET A 140 11.53 3.65 6.29
CA MET A 140 12.31 2.96 5.26
C MET A 140 11.43 2.68 4.04
N LEU A 141 10.24 2.10 4.25
CA LEU A 141 9.25 1.88 3.19
C LEU A 141 8.90 3.18 2.46
N LEU A 142 8.58 4.25 3.21
CA LEU A 142 8.23 5.56 2.66
C LEU A 142 9.32 6.10 1.73
N VAL A 143 10.55 6.31 2.23
CA VAL A 143 11.63 6.91 1.43
C VAL A 143 11.89 6.10 0.17
N ASP A 144 11.92 4.77 0.29
CA ASP A 144 12.38 3.91 -0.78
C ASP A 144 11.29 3.65 -1.85
N VAL A 145 10.01 3.60 -1.47
CA VAL A 145 8.89 3.58 -2.42
C VAL A 145 8.67 4.95 -3.09
N TYR A 146 8.70 6.04 -2.32
CA TYR A 146 8.56 7.40 -2.86
C TYR A 146 9.66 7.70 -3.90
N THR A 147 10.89 7.24 -3.65
CA THR A 147 12.01 7.33 -4.59
C THR A 147 11.77 6.54 -5.88
N GLU A 148 11.25 5.30 -5.83
CA GLU A 148 10.98 4.52 -7.04
C GLU A 148 9.79 5.06 -7.86
N LEU A 149 8.80 5.69 -7.21
CA LEU A 149 7.71 6.41 -7.88
C LEU A 149 8.22 7.66 -8.62
N GLN A 150 9.09 8.46 -7.99
CA GLN A 150 9.75 9.58 -8.67
C GLN A 150 10.65 9.11 -9.84
N ARG A 151 11.35 7.97 -9.69
CA ARG A 151 12.13 7.32 -10.76
C ARG A 151 11.28 6.81 -11.94
N ALA A 152 9.95 6.79 -11.80
CA ALA A 152 8.99 6.36 -12.81
C ALA A 152 8.26 7.53 -13.52
N GLY A 153 8.77 8.76 -13.38
CA GLY A 153 8.10 9.97 -13.84
C GLY A 153 6.84 10.31 -13.02
N GLY A 154 6.68 9.69 -11.85
CA GLY A 154 5.55 9.91 -10.97
C GLY A 154 5.71 11.14 -10.10
N GLU A 155 4.57 11.72 -9.71
CA GLU A 155 4.48 12.81 -8.72
C GLU A 155 3.79 12.26 -7.45
N PRO A 156 4.53 11.50 -6.60
CA PRO A 156 3.96 10.93 -5.38
C PRO A 156 3.72 11.99 -4.31
N ALA A 157 2.61 11.86 -3.58
CA ALA A 157 2.16 12.80 -2.57
C ALA A 157 1.84 12.09 -1.24
N LEU A 158 2.25 12.68 -0.11
CA LEU A 158 1.81 12.22 1.21
C LEU A 158 0.32 12.52 1.40
N VAL A 159 -0.43 11.53 1.86
CA VAL A 159 -1.88 11.63 2.14
C VAL A 159 -2.21 10.98 3.49
N PHE A 160 -3.49 10.97 3.85
CA PHE A 160 -4.06 10.23 4.99
C PHE A 160 -3.21 10.29 6.29
N GLY A 161 -2.85 9.15 6.88
CA GLY A 161 -2.19 9.09 8.19
C GLY A 161 -0.76 9.66 8.17
N THR A 162 -0.08 9.55 7.03
CA THR A 162 1.29 9.99 6.82
C THR A 162 1.36 11.51 6.64
N LEU A 163 0.39 12.10 5.93
CA LEU A 163 0.20 13.54 5.90
C LEU A 163 -0.19 14.09 7.28
N LEU A 164 -1.07 13.38 8.00
CA LEU A 164 -1.46 13.75 9.36
C LEU A 164 -0.24 13.80 10.29
N GLY A 165 0.62 12.77 10.25
CA GLY A 165 1.88 12.72 11.00
C GLY A 165 2.84 13.85 10.63
N ALA A 166 3.04 14.10 9.34
CA ALA A 166 3.90 15.19 8.87
C ALA A 166 3.42 16.57 9.35
N VAL A 167 2.11 16.86 9.23
CA VAL A 167 1.50 18.14 9.63
C VAL A 167 1.45 18.34 11.14
N ARG A 168 1.19 17.29 11.92
CA ARG A 168 0.90 17.37 13.36
C ARG A 168 2.10 17.07 14.24
N ASP A 169 2.86 16.03 13.88
CA ASP A 169 3.93 15.43 14.70
C ASP A 169 5.33 15.65 14.09
N GLY A 170 5.41 16.10 12.84
CA GLY A 170 6.66 16.34 12.08
C GLY A 170 7.36 15.06 11.62
N GLY A 171 6.68 13.92 11.65
CA GLY A 171 7.24 12.58 11.42
C GLY A 171 6.15 11.53 11.25
N ILE A 172 6.52 10.25 11.23
CA ILE A 172 5.52 9.16 11.19
C ILE A 172 4.88 8.99 12.57
N ILE A 173 3.55 8.85 12.57
CA ILE A 173 2.70 8.67 13.75
C ILE A 173 3.18 7.45 14.58
N PRO A 174 3.62 7.60 15.85
CA PRO A 174 4.37 6.55 16.58
C PRO A 174 3.65 5.22 16.93
N PHE A 175 2.40 5.05 16.53
CA PHE A 175 1.53 3.89 16.79
C PHE A 175 0.67 3.48 15.58
N THR A 176 0.84 4.13 14.42
CA THR A 176 0.18 3.72 13.17
C THR A 176 0.68 2.34 12.73
N GLU A 177 -0.10 1.64 11.90
CA GLU A 177 0.30 0.34 11.35
C GLU A 177 1.10 0.47 10.04
N ASP A 178 0.93 1.58 9.33
CA ASP A 178 1.18 1.77 7.90
C ASP A 178 1.70 3.19 7.55
N VAL A 179 2.02 3.41 6.28
CA VAL A 179 2.21 4.74 5.68
C VAL A 179 1.53 4.84 4.32
N ASP A 180 1.16 6.04 3.92
CA ASP A 180 0.21 6.34 2.85
C ASP A 180 0.89 7.20 1.78
N VAL A 181 0.89 6.72 0.53
CA VAL A 181 1.39 7.51 -0.61
C VAL A 181 0.38 7.46 -1.74
N ALA A 182 -0.18 8.64 -2.08
CA ALA A 182 -0.95 8.80 -3.30
C ALA A 182 0.01 8.94 -4.49
N TYR A 183 -0.32 8.31 -5.63
CA TYR A 183 0.62 8.26 -6.75
C TYR A 183 -0.05 8.40 -8.13
N GLN A 184 0.71 9.04 -9.02
CA GLN A 184 0.55 9.07 -10.48
C GLN A 184 1.83 8.49 -11.11
N LEU A 185 1.75 7.96 -12.34
CA LEU A 185 2.92 7.48 -13.10
C LEU A 185 2.84 8.01 -14.54
N GLN A 186 3.97 8.48 -15.08
CA GLN A 186 4.03 9.05 -16.43
C GLN A 186 4.96 8.25 -17.36
N ASP A 187 6.17 7.88 -16.90
CA ASP A 187 7.19 7.23 -17.74
C ASP A 187 7.16 5.70 -17.62
N ASP A 188 7.17 5.17 -16.39
CA ASP A 188 7.18 3.72 -16.13
C ASP A 188 5.88 3.25 -15.49
N PRO A 189 5.19 2.22 -16.02
CA PRO A 189 3.98 1.69 -15.42
C PRO A 189 4.29 0.87 -14.17
N MET A 190 3.30 0.73 -13.28
CA MET A 190 3.48 0.11 -11.96
C MET A 190 4.20 -1.26 -11.96
N PRO A 191 4.01 -2.20 -12.92
CA PRO A 191 4.77 -3.45 -12.97
C PRO A 191 6.30 -3.28 -13.12
N ILE A 192 6.79 -2.13 -13.59
CA ILE A 192 8.21 -1.79 -13.60
C ILE A 192 8.66 -1.25 -12.24
N VAL A 193 7.84 -0.40 -11.59
CA VAL A 193 8.07 0.05 -10.20
C VAL A 193 8.13 -1.14 -9.24
N THR A 194 7.18 -2.08 -9.35
CA THR A 194 7.18 -3.36 -8.64
C THR A 194 8.49 -4.11 -8.81
N ARG A 195 9.02 -4.22 -10.03
CA ARG A 195 10.31 -4.91 -10.29
C ARG A 195 11.50 -4.18 -9.69
N ARG A 196 11.51 -2.84 -9.67
CA ARG A 196 12.55 -2.04 -9.00
C ARG A 196 12.51 -2.25 -7.49
N LEU A 197 11.32 -2.24 -6.89
CA LEU A 197 11.10 -2.51 -5.48
C LEU A 197 11.47 -3.96 -5.10
N GLN A 198 11.08 -4.96 -5.90
CA GLN A 198 11.52 -6.36 -5.74
C GLN A 198 13.04 -6.51 -5.82
N ALA A 199 13.71 -5.81 -6.76
CA ALA A 199 15.17 -5.79 -6.86
C ALA A 199 15.87 -5.08 -5.67
N ARG A 200 15.12 -4.29 -4.88
CA ARG A 200 15.56 -3.69 -3.61
C ARG A 200 15.10 -4.49 -2.38
N GLY A 201 14.38 -5.60 -2.58
CA GLY A 201 13.98 -6.52 -1.53
C GLY A 201 12.65 -6.17 -0.85
N TYR A 202 11.75 -5.50 -1.55
CA TYR A 202 10.38 -5.27 -1.11
C TYR A 202 9.41 -6.21 -1.83
N HIS A 203 8.35 -6.60 -1.15
CA HIS A 203 7.23 -7.29 -1.78
C HIS A 203 6.14 -6.28 -2.08
N VAL A 204 5.58 -6.32 -3.29
CA VAL A 204 4.50 -5.44 -3.74
C VAL A 204 3.35 -6.33 -4.19
N PHE A 205 2.18 -6.16 -3.57
CA PHE A 205 1.00 -6.98 -3.78
C PHE A 205 -0.26 -6.11 -3.90
N MET A 206 -1.41 -6.77 -4.10
CA MET A 206 -2.73 -6.13 -4.21
C MET A 206 -3.64 -6.77 -3.16
N ASP A 207 -4.16 -5.97 -2.25
CA ASP A 207 -5.15 -6.36 -1.25
C ASP A 207 -6.07 -5.16 -0.97
N SER A 208 -7.20 -5.12 -1.68
CA SER A 208 -8.03 -3.93 -1.99
C SER A 208 -7.31 -2.82 -2.78
N ILE A 209 -6.10 -2.43 -2.36
CA ILE A 209 -5.19 -1.49 -3.03
C ILE A 209 -3.79 -2.07 -3.17
N SER A 210 -2.90 -1.36 -3.87
CA SER A 210 -1.50 -1.77 -3.99
C SER A 210 -0.78 -1.57 -2.65
N ARG A 211 -0.12 -2.61 -2.14
CA ARG A 211 0.57 -2.61 -0.84
C ARG A 211 2.05 -2.95 -0.99
N VAL A 212 2.89 -2.41 -0.12
CA VAL A 212 4.34 -2.69 -0.08
C VAL A 212 4.78 -3.07 1.33
N CYS A 213 5.55 -4.16 1.45
CA CYS A 213 6.16 -4.60 2.70
C CYS A 213 7.61 -5.06 2.49
N VAL A 214 8.34 -5.30 3.58
CA VAL A 214 9.71 -5.84 3.55
C VAL A 214 9.66 -7.32 3.16
N ALA A 215 10.36 -7.72 2.08
CA ALA A 215 10.40 -9.12 1.64
C ALA A 215 11.54 -9.91 2.33
N PRO A 216 11.45 -11.25 2.38
CA PRO A 216 12.52 -12.14 2.87
C PRO A 216 13.92 -11.86 2.31
N THR A 217 13.99 -11.35 1.08
CA THR A 217 15.24 -11.03 0.36
C THR A 217 15.84 -9.67 0.74
N HIS A 218 15.21 -8.86 1.59
CA HIS A 218 15.67 -7.50 1.91
C HIS A 218 17.06 -7.48 2.57
N PRO A 219 17.93 -6.50 2.27
CA PRO A 219 19.25 -6.36 2.92
C PRO A 219 19.22 -6.25 4.45
N LEU A 220 18.08 -5.86 5.04
CA LEU A 220 17.86 -5.85 6.50
C LEU A 220 16.94 -6.97 7.02
N ALA A 221 16.44 -7.89 6.18
CA ALA A 221 15.48 -8.92 6.59
C ALA A 221 15.97 -9.73 7.81
N GLY A 222 17.22 -10.22 7.80
CA GLY A 222 17.81 -10.95 8.93
C GLY A 222 18.12 -10.11 10.19
N ARG A 223 17.81 -8.82 10.20
CA ARG A 223 17.80 -7.94 11.39
C ARG A 223 16.39 -7.57 11.87
N LEU A 224 15.41 -7.63 10.97
CA LEU A 224 14.02 -7.25 11.24
C LEU A 224 13.15 -8.46 11.58
N TYR A 225 13.52 -9.65 11.07
CA TYR A 225 12.82 -10.91 11.28
C TYR A 225 12.73 -11.31 12.75
N ASP A 226 11.50 -11.55 13.23
CA ASP A 226 11.23 -12.21 14.50
C ASP A 226 10.69 -13.64 14.28
N PRO A 227 11.44 -14.69 14.65
CA PRO A 227 11.01 -16.08 14.49
C PRO A 227 9.89 -16.50 15.45
N THR A 228 9.53 -15.69 16.44
CA THR A 228 8.52 -16.01 17.46
C THR A 228 7.10 -15.64 17.07
N LEU A 229 6.93 -14.88 15.98
CA LEU A 229 5.62 -14.55 15.43
C LEU A 229 4.93 -15.78 14.80
N ALA A 230 3.60 -15.72 14.71
CA ALA A 230 2.80 -16.72 14.04
C ALA A 230 2.91 -16.60 12.52
N ALA A 231 2.67 -17.71 11.81
CA ALA A 231 2.72 -17.76 10.36
C ALA A 231 1.62 -18.67 9.78
N PRO A 232 1.19 -18.46 8.52
CA PRO A 232 1.62 -17.36 7.65
C PRO A 232 1.13 -15.99 8.16
N ILE A 233 1.67 -14.90 7.59
CA ILE A 233 1.11 -13.56 7.84
C ILE A 233 -0.19 -13.48 7.05
N GLU A 234 -1.32 -13.73 7.71
CA GLU A 234 -2.65 -13.77 7.05
C GLU A 234 -3.30 -12.38 6.89
N SER A 235 -2.77 -11.33 7.56
CA SER A 235 -3.39 -9.99 7.57
C SER A 235 -2.44 -8.90 8.11
N CYS A 236 -2.88 -7.63 8.05
CA CYS A 236 -2.23 -6.41 8.58
C CYS A 236 -1.70 -6.59 10.02
N THR A 237 -0.46 -7.03 10.17
CA THR A 237 0.17 -7.34 11.47
C THR A 237 1.65 -6.94 11.55
N GLY A 238 2.35 -6.84 10.42
CA GLY A 238 3.65 -6.17 10.30
C GLY A 238 3.53 -4.75 9.72
N PRO A 239 4.63 -3.98 9.61
CA PRO A 239 4.64 -2.66 8.98
C PRO A 239 4.54 -2.73 7.44
N TYR A 240 3.66 -1.91 6.86
CA TYR A 240 3.42 -1.84 5.40
C TYR A 240 3.27 -0.39 4.90
N LEU A 241 3.15 -0.23 3.58
CA LEU A 241 2.86 1.04 2.90
C LEU A 241 1.74 0.82 1.89
N ASP A 242 0.72 1.67 1.94
CA ASP A 242 -0.43 1.65 1.04
C ASP A 242 -0.27 2.70 -0.08
N LEU A 243 -0.46 2.23 -1.32
CA LEU A 243 -0.31 3.00 -2.55
C LEU A 243 -1.69 3.30 -3.15
N TYR A 244 -2.14 4.53 -2.96
CA TYR A 244 -3.44 5.01 -3.42
C TYR A 244 -3.32 5.60 -4.82
N ARG A 245 -4.03 5.03 -5.79
CA ARG A 245 -4.13 5.60 -7.13
C ARG A 245 -4.75 7.00 -7.06
N MET A 246 -4.12 7.95 -7.75
CA MET A 246 -4.60 9.33 -7.89
C MET A 246 -4.76 9.63 -9.38
N GLU A 247 -5.96 10.00 -9.81
CA GLU A 247 -6.28 10.23 -11.23
C GLU A 247 -7.42 11.25 -11.42
N PRO A 248 -7.53 11.91 -12.59
CA PRO A 248 -8.62 12.85 -12.85
C PRO A 248 -9.99 12.16 -12.76
N ASP A 249 -10.96 12.85 -12.16
CA ASP A 249 -12.31 12.33 -12.01
C ASP A 249 -12.99 12.18 -13.39
N PRO A 250 -13.42 10.97 -13.79
CA PRO A 250 -14.04 10.74 -15.09
C PRO A 250 -15.48 11.25 -15.20
N GLU A 251 -16.15 11.54 -14.07
CA GLU A 251 -17.52 12.05 -14.00
C GLU A 251 -17.56 13.57 -13.74
N VAL A 252 -16.66 14.11 -12.91
CA VAL A 252 -16.60 15.54 -12.57
C VAL A 252 -15.39 16.23 -13.21
N GLY A 253 -15.60 16.82 -14.38
CA GLY A 253 -14.54 17.51 -15.13
C GLY A 253 -13.85 18.64 -14.35
N GLY A 254 -12.54 18.49 -14.15
CA GLY A 254 -11.70 19.43 -13.38
C GLY A 254 -11.45 18.99 -11.93
N HIS A 255 -12.03 17.88 -11.50
CA HIS A 255 -11.74 17.23 -10.22
C HIS A 255 -10.80 16.02 -10.40
N TRP A 256 -10.41 15.43 -9.27
CA TRP A 256 -9.53 14.28 -9.14
C TRP A 256 -10.04 13.34 -8.06
N ASN A 257 -9.81 12.04 -8.25
CA ASN A 257 -10.11 11.02 -7.27
C ASN A 257 -8.79 10.50 -6.66
N ILE A 258 -8.82 10.14 -5.38
CA ILE A 258 -7.79 9.35 -4.71
C ILE A 258 -8.48 8.10 -4.17
N GLU A 259 -7.92 6.93 -4.48
CA GLU A 259 -8.42 5.62 -4.02
C GLU A 259 -8.73 5.67 -2.50
N HIS A 260 -9.91 5.19 -2.09
CA HIS A 260 -10.34 5.11 -0.69
C HIS A 260 -10.41 6.42 0.14
N THR A 261 -10.49 7.61 -0.49
CA THR A 261 -10.95 8.83 0.23
C THR A 261 -12.32 8.59 0.88
N GLN A 262 -12.57 9.22 2.03
CA GLN A 262 -13.84 9.17 2.76
C GLN A 262 -14.68 10.45 2.55
N ARG A 263 -14.30 11.28 1.57
CA ARG A 263 -15.03 12.51 1.19
C ARG A 263 -16.45 12.18 0.75
N TRP A 264 -17.41 12.98 1.20
CA TRP A 264 -18.86 12.84 0.92
C TRP A 264 -19.26 12.75 -0.58
N ASN A 265 -18.36 13.08 -1.50
CA ASN A 265 -18.58 13.06 -2.94
C ASN A 265 -17.42 12.35 -3.70
N ASP A 266 -16.53 11.63 -3.01
CA ASP A 266 -15.32 10.92 -3.49
C ASP A 266 -14.30 11.74 -4.31
N SER A 267 -14.60 13.02 -4.57
CA SER A 267 -14.05 13.83 -5.65
C SER A 267 -13.46 15.13 -5.11
N ILE A 268 -12.23 15.43 -5.54
CA ILE A 268 -11.38 16.52 -5.03
C ILE A 268 -11.28 17.61 -6.11
N PRO A 269 -11.70 18.86 -5.85
CA PRO A 269 -11.50 19.97 -6.78
C PRO A 269 -10.01 20.13 -7.16
N GLY A 270 -9.71 20.35 -8.44
CA GLY A 270 -8.33 20.39 -8.92
C GLY A 270 -7.44 21.40 -8.20
N GLU A 271 -7.97 22.54 -7.77
CA GLU A 271 -7.28 23.57 -7.00
C GLU A 271 -7.04 23.23 -5.51
N LYS A 272 -7.65 22.15 -5.01
CA LYS A 272 -7.36 21.56 -3.69
C LYS A 272 -6.30 20.48 -3.76
N LEU A 273 -6.12 19.85 -4.93
CA LEU A 273 -5.07 18.86 -5.17
C LEU A 273 -3.77 19.48 -5.69
N LEU A 274 -3.86 20.40 -6.66
CA LEU A 274 -2.74 20.91 -7.46
C LEU A 274 -2.67 22.45 -7.50
N PRO A 275 -1.48 23.06 -7.62
CA PRO A 275 -0.16 22.41 -7.61
C PRO A 275 0.19 21.88 -6.22
N TYR A 276 1.01 20.82 -6.14
CA TYR A 276 1.40 20.24 -4.86
C TYR A 276 2.08 21.25 -3.93
N SER A 277 1.75 21.16 -2.65
CA SER A 277 2.42 21.86 -1.56
C SER A 277 3.50 20.97 -0.94
N LYS A 278 4.38 21.54 -0.10
CA LYS A 278 5.43 20.80 0.60
C LYS A 278 5.12 20.67 2.09
N VAL A 279 5.41 19.49 2.65
CA VAL A 279 5.30 19.22 4.09
C VAL A 279 6.55 18.48 4.61
N PRO A 280 7.13 18.90 5.75
CA PRO A 280 8.30 18.22 6.31
C PRO A 280 7.91 16.96 7.10
N LEU A 281 8.58 15.84 6.80
CA LEU A 281 8.51 14.59 7.57
C LEU A 281 9.93 14.16 7.92
N ASN A 282 10.23 14.03 9.22
CA ASN A 282 11.57 13.80 9.77
C ASN A 282 12.66 14.75 9.22
N GLY A 283 12.27 15.99 8.88
CA GLY A 283 13.17 17.03 8.36
C GLY A 283 13.46 16.97 6.85
N VAL A 284 12.72 16.16 6.09
CA VAL A 284 12.74 16.13 4.62
C VAL A 284 11.39 16.62 4.09
N ASP A 285 11.41 17.52 3.10
CA ASP A 285 10.19 18.05 2.46
C ASP A 285 9.67 17.12 1.36
N TYR A 286 8.47 16.57 1.56
CA TYR A 286 7.76 15.75 0.57
C TYR A 286 6.62 16.57 -0.07
N ASP A 287 6.21 16.18 -1.28
CA ASP A 287 4.98 16.72 -1.88
C ASP A 287 3.74 16.20 -1.15
N THR A 288 2.72 17.06 -1.09
CA THR A 288 1.35 16.74 -0.69
C THR A 288 0.38 17.64 -1.46
N VAL A 289 -0.92 17.38 -1.33
CA VAL A 289 -2.00 18.14 -1.96
C VAL A 289 -1.89 19.66 -1.72
N ALA A 290 -2.45 20.48 -2.61
CA ALA A 290 -2.36 21.94 -2.55
C ALA A 290 -2.90 22.55 -1.24
N ASP A 291 -3.97 21.98 -0.69
CA ASP A 291 -4.56 22.39 0.60
C ASP A 291 -4.61 21.20 1.58
N PRO A 292 -3.50 20.88 2.27
CA PRO A 292 -3.44 19.74 3.19
C PRO A 292 -4.30 19.94 4.44
N ALA A 293 -4.64 21.20 4.78
CA ALA A 293 -5.52 21.51 5.89
C ALA A 293 -6.99 21.22 5.57
N ASP A 294 -7.45 21.52 4.34
CA ASP A 294 -8.74 21.07 3.83
C ASP A 294 -8.78 19.54 3.72
N PHE A 295 -7.73 18.92 3.17
CA PHE A 295 -7.64 17.47 3.04
C PHE A 295 -7.83 16.75 4.38
N LEU A 296 -6.97 17.03 5.36
CA LEU A 296 -7.08 16.41 6.69
C LEU A 296 -8.39 16.76 7.42
N MET A 297 -8.97 17.94 7.17
CA MET A 297 -10.27 18.31 7.73
C MET A 297 -11.43 17.49 7.14
N GLN A 298 -11.38 17.13 5.86
CA GLN A 298 -12.43 16.31 5.23
C GLN A 298 -12.29 14.82 5.60
N GLU A 299 -11.07 14.27 5.63
CA GLU A 299 -10.85 12.85 5.97
C GLU A 299 -11.00 12.55 7.48
N TYR A 300 -10.54 13.45 8.36
CA TYR A 300 -10.48 13.20 9.82
C TYR A 300 -11.31 14.19 10.67
N GLY A 301 -12.04 15.10 10.03
CA GLY A 301 -12.87 16.10 10.70
C GLY A 301 -12.08 17.23 11.37
N ALA A 302 -12.80 18.24 11.87
CA ALA A 302 -12.23 19.47 12.44
C ALA A 302 -11.38 19.30 13.73
N SER A 303 -11.14 18.07 14.19
CA SER A 303 -10.33 17.74 15.35
C SER A 303 -9.02 17.00 15.03
N TYR A 304 -8.65 16.81 13.75
CA TYR A 304 -7.49 16.00 13.34
C TYR A 304 -6.16 16.33 14.05
N LEU A 305 -5.89 17.61 14.33
CA LEU A 305 -4.71 18.06 15.08
C LEU A 305 -4.68 17.65 16.56
N ARG A 306 -5.73 17.00 17.08
CA ARG A 306 -5.81 16.56 18.49
C ARG A 306 -5.71 15.04 18.57
N PRO A 307 -4.68 14.51 19.25
CA PRO A 307 -4.54 13.07 19.44
C PRO A 307 -5.81 12.39 20.01
N MET A 308 -6.44 11.51 19.22
CA MET A 308 -7.68 10.81 19.59
C MET A 308 -7.39 9.55 20.37
N ARG A 309 -8.00 9.33 21.55
CA ARG A 309 -7.75 8.07 22.28
C ARG A 309 -8.07 6.84 21.44
N ASP A 310 -7.11 5.92 21.31
CA ASP A 310 -7.40 4.64 20.68
C ASP A 310 -8.35 3.82 21.58
N GLY A 311 -9.45 3.35 20.99
CA GLY A 311 -10.36 2.42 21.63
C GLY A 311 -9.84 0.98 21.66
N ARG A 312 -8.88 0.63 20.78
CA ARG A 312 -8.28 -0.70 20.66
C ARG A 312 -7.09 -0.88 21.63
N ARG A 313 -6.21 0.12 21.77
CA ARG A 313 -5.03 0.14 22.66
C ARG A 313 -5.29 1.02 23.90
N SER A 314 -5.64 0.38 25.00
CA SER A 314 -6.20 1.01 26.21
C SER A 314 -5.25 1.96 26.97
N GLY A 315 -5.21 3.22 26.55
CA GLY A 315 -4.61 4.30 27.34
C GLY A 315 -3.89 5.37 26.52
N GLU A 316 -3.55 5.07 25.26
CA GLU A 316 -2.74 5.91 24.37
C GLU A 316 -3.61 6.82 23.48
N TYR A 317 -2.96 7.76 22.80
CA TYR A 317 -3.62 8.80 22.00
C TYR A 317 -3.05 8.82 20.57
N ILE A 318 -3.96 8.78 19.59
CA ILE A 318 -3.75 8.83 18.13
C ILE A 318 -3.60 10.25 17.65
#